data_AF-A0A966JF04-F1
#
_entry.id   AF-A0A966JF04-F1
#
_cell.length_a   1.000
_cell.length_b   1.000
_cell.length_c   1.000
_cell.angle_alpha   90.00
_cell.angle_beta   90.00
_cell.angle_gamma   90.00
#
_symmetry.space_group_name_H-M   'P 1'
#
loop_
_entity.id
_entity.type
_entity.pdbx_description
1 polymer ?
#
loop_
_entity_poly.entity_id
_entity_poly.type
_entity_poly.pdbx_seq_one_letter_code
_entity_poly.pdbx_strand_id
1 'polypeptide(L)'
;MGRCLYFFVDQGRFLLRDGYRDWAPFPIGEDSVSRRLDADLPPNKTHKANFAIMRSHHWERVFEASYRTYYSCGYTYERLVNLQRTILGRTEIIESLLWMRSMENPPISDESVPRLAGRDFVSWATDPQFAPEFLYFRDAARKIIEESGLPESQVKLFEERFSLGGVERQRTKELRNKRRISSKVRHLVLRFSPKGVSALAKRRLPNALLKFSGWQGHELEDTCELLNAHGTAFEKDELERVQYLSLKLDRQIRKRLKESAQ
;
A
#
# COMPACT_ATOMS: atom_id res chain seq x y z
N MET A 1 -10.70 -6.98 -15.83
CA MET A 1 -10.57 -5.75 -15.01
C MET A 1 -9.19 -5.13 -15.19
N GLY A 2 -8.98 -3.86 -14.87
CA GLY A 2 -7.72 -3.15 -15.11
C GLY A 2 -7.29 -2.21 -13.97
N ARG A 3 -7.71 -2.40 -12.72
CA ARG A 3 -7.26 -1.53 -11.62
C ARG A 3 -7.62 -2.05 -10.26
N CYS A 4 -6.79 -1.74 -9.26
CA CYS A 4 -7.10 -2.12 -7.89
C CYS A 4 -8.25 -1.28 -7.33
N LEU A 5 -9.40 -1.92 -7.11
CA LEU A 5 -10.51 -1.33 -6.40
C LEU A 5 -10.52 -1.80 -4.95
N TYR A 6 -10.50 -0.84 -4.03
CA TYR A 6 -10.84 -1.13 -2.64
C TYR A 6 -12.35 -1.24 -2.52
N PHE A 7 -12.85 -2.20 -1.74
CA PHE A 7 -14.27 -2.31 -1.43
C PHE A 7 -14.53 -2.53 0.06
N PHE A 8 -15.69 -2.08 0.53
CA PHE A 8 -16.18 -2.35 1.89
C PHE A 8 -17.68 -2.12 1.99
N VAL A 9 -18.32 -2.74 2.97
CA VAL A 9 -19.71 -2.52 3.35
C VAL A 9 -19.77 -1.62 4.57
N ASP A 10 -20.37 -0.45 4.42
CA ASP A 10 -20.70 0.44 5.54
C ASP A 10 -22.21 0.55 5.64
N GLN A 11 -22.77 0.11 6.78
CA GLN A 11 -24.21 0.22 7.08
C GLN A 11 -25.14 -0.40 6.02
N GLY A 12 -24.73 -1.52 5.41
CA GLY A 12 -25.49 -2.21 4.37
C GLY A 12 -25.39 -1.58 2.97
N ARG A 13 -24.46 -0.62 2.79
CA ARG A 13 -24.11 -0.06 1.48
C ARG A 13 -22.76 -0.61 1.04
N PHE A 14 -22.68 -1.11 -0.19
CA PHE A 14 -21.42 -1.49 -0.81
C PHE A 14 -20.75 -0.26 -1.39
N LEU A 15 -19.50 -0.03 -1.02
CA LEU A 15 -18.76 1.16 -1.37
C LEU A 15 -17.41 0.77 -1.98
N LEU A 16 -17.02 1.49 -3.02
CA LEU A 16 -15.79 1.29 -3.76
C LEU A 16 -14.87 2.49 -3.66
N ARG A 17 -13.57 2.27 -3.83
CA ARG A 17 -12.58 3.33 -3.94
C ARG A 17 -11.49 2.93 -4.91
N ASP A 18 -11.24 3.79 -5.88
CA ASP A 18 -10.10 3.69 -6.79
C ASP A 18 -8.78 3.77 -6.01
N GLY A 19 -8.00 2.69 -6.05
CA GLY A 19 -6.74 2.53 -5.35
C GLY A 19 -5.53 2.74 -6.26
N TYR A 20 -4.41 3.11 -5.65
CA TYR A 20 -3.09 3.10 -6.29
C TYR A 20 -2.95 3.96 -7.56
N ARG A 21 -3.75 5.02 -7.65
CA ARG A 21 -3.75 5.94 -8.80
C ARG A 21 -2.47 6.74 -8.99
N ASP A 22 -1.72 6.91 -7.92
CA ASP A 22 -0.42 7.56 -7.90
C ASP A 22 0.69 6.68 -8.49
N TRP A 23 0.39 5.43 -8.88
CA TRP A 23 1.40 4.52 -9.40
C TRP A 23 1.52 4.67 -10.91
N ALA A 24 2.76 4.76 -11.36
CA ALA A 24 3.12 4.80 -12.76
C ALA A 24 4.14 3.69 -13.06
N PRO A 25 4.13 3.11 -14.28
CA PRO A 25 5.23 2.26 -14.74
C PRO A 25 6.53 3.08 -14.86
N PHE A 26 7.64 2.40 -15.06
CA PHE A 26 8.90 3.09 -15.38
C PHE A 26 8.73 3.91 -16.67
N PRO A 27 9.23 5.15 -16.71
CA PRO A 27 9.33 5.91 -17.95
C PRO A 27 10.10 5.13 -19.02
N ILE A 28 9.66 5.24 -20.28
CA ILE A 28 10.20 4.46 -21.41
C ILE A 28 11.72 4.65 -21.56
N GLY A 29 12.25 5.83 -21.20
CA GLY A 29 13.67 6.17 -21.29
C GLY A 29 14.59 5.63 -20.18
N GLU A 30 14.08 4.86 -19.23
CA GLU A 30 14.88 4.30 -18.12
C GLU A 30 15.46 2.92 -18.44
N ASP A 31 16.35 2.91 -19.41
CA ASP A 31 17.06 1.75 -19.95
C ASP A 31 18.25 1.28 -19.10
N SER A 32 18.88 2.19 -18.34
CA SER A 32 20.01 1.86 -17.45
C SER A 32 19.59 1.63 -16.00
N VAL A 33 20.39 0.84 -15.27
CA VAL A 33 20.18 0.60 -13.82
C VAL A 33 20.16 1.92 -13.04
N SER A 34 21.11 2.82 -13.34
CA SER A 34 21.24 4.11 -12.67
C SER A 34 19.99 4.98 -12.85
N ARG A 35 19.42 5.04 -14.06
CA ARG A 35 18.17 5.78 -14.32
C ARG A 35 16.98 5.17 -13.57
N ARG A 36 16.85 3.84 -13.57
CA ARG A 36 15.79 3.15 -12.82
C ARG A 36 15.88 3.37 -11.32
N LEU A 37 17.09 3.29 -10.75
CA LEU A 37 17.32 3.59 -9.35
C LEU A 37 17.04 5.06 -9.04
N ASP A 38 17.38 5.98 -9.94
CA ASP A 38 17.06 7.40 -9.75
C ASP A 38 15.55 7.64 -9.65
N ALA A 39 14.73 6.96 -10.46
CA ALA A 39 13.28 7.15 -10.47
C ALA A 39 12.50 6.35 -9.42
N ASP A 40 13.00 5.19 -8.97
CA ASP A 40 12.32 4.34 -7.98
C ASP A 40 12.80 4.59 -6.53
N LEU A 41 13.86 5.38 -6.34
CA LEU A 41 14.36 5.80 -5.03
C LEU A 41 14.08 7.28 -4.71
N PRO A 42 13.99 7.66 -3.43
CA PRO A 42 13.89 9.06 -3.04
C PRO A 42 15.04 9.89 -3.64
N PRO A 43 14.77 11.16 -4.03
CA PRO A 43 13.52 11.90 -3.87
C PRO A 43 12.48 11.61 -4.97
N ASN A 44 12.87 11.01 -6.09
CA ASN A 44 12.02 10.89 -7.28
C ASN A 44 11.07 9.69 -7.25
N LYS A 45 11.15 8.81 -6.24
CA LYS A 45 10.32 7.61 -6.08
C LYS A 45 8.83 7.88 -6.36
N THR A 46 8.40 7.53 -7.56
CA THR A 46 7.02 7.65 -8.03
C THR A 46 6.48 6.27 -8.42
N HIS A 47 7.38 5.38 -8.81
CA HIS A 47 7.09 4.01 -9.19
C HIS A 47 6.77 3.12 -7.96
N LYS A 48 5.80 2.22 -8.15
CA LYS A 48 5.48 1.14 -7.21
C LYS A 48 4.84 -0.02 -7.99
N ALA A 49 5.46 -1.19 -7.95
CA ALA A 49 4.87 -2.43 -8.49
C ALA A 49 4.51 -3.39 -7.36
N ASN A 50 3.27 -3.91 -7.40
CA ASN A 50 2.82 -5.00 -6.52
C ASN A 50 3.05 -6.38 -7.12
N PHE A 51 3.00 -6.47 -8.45
CA PHE A 51 3.14 -7.70 -9.21
C PHE A 51 4.26 -7.51 -10.23
N ALA A 52 5.03 -8.56 -10.48
CA ALA A 52 6.08 -8.57 -11.48
C ALA A 52 6.11 -9.93 -12.16
N ILE A 53 6.19 -9.94 -13.49
CA ILE A 53 6.49 -11.14 -14.26
C ILE A 53 7.98 -11.11 -14.56
N MET A 54 8.71 -12.10 -14.06
CA MET A 54 10.14 -12.25 -14.28
C MET A 54 10.47 -13.71 -14.55
N ARG A 55 11.63 -13.95 -15.19
CA ARG A 55 12.17 -15.30 -15.40
C ARG A 55 12.48 -15.95 -14.04
N SER A 56 12.35 -17.28 -13.95
CA SER A 56 12.49 -18.00 -12.67
C SER A 56 13.83 -17.76 -11.96
N HIS A 57 14.94 -17.72 -12.70
CA HIS A 57 16.26 -17.43 -12.12
C HIS A 57 16.37 -16.02 -11.49
N HIS A 58 15.59 -15.05 -11.99
CA HIS A 58 15.52 -13.73 -11.36
C HIS A 58 14.72 -13.77 -10.05
N TRP A 59 13.64 -14.56 -10.01
CA TRP A 59 12.90 -14.80 -8.77
C TRP A 59 13.78 -15.45 -7.70
N GLU A 60 14.51 -16.50 -8.06
CA GLU A 60 15.42 -17.20 -7.15
C GLU A 60 16.44 -16.23 -6.53
N ARG A 61 17.10 -15.41 -7.37
CA ARG A 61 18.05 -14.39 -6.90
C ARG A 61 17.41 -13.36 -5.95
N VAL A 62 16.20 -12.91 -6.26
CA VAL A 62 15.44 -11.96 -5.42
C VAL A 62 15.12 -12.55 -4.06
N PHE A 63 14.65 -13.80 -4.02
CA PHE A 63 14.31 -14.48 -2.78
C PHE A 63 15.55 -14.79 -1.94
N GLU A 64 16.64 -15.28 -2.56
CA GLU A 64 17.89 -15.54 -1.84
C GLU A 64 18.45 -14.28 -1.18
N ALA A 65 18.51 -13.16 -1.91
CA ALA A 65 19.07 -11.93 -1.37
C ALA A 65 18.17 -11.21 -0.34
N SER A 66 16.85 -11.44 -0.39
CA SER A 66 15.89 -10.70 0.46
C SER A 66 15.42 -11.51 1.67
N TYR A 67 15.16 -12.81 1.50
CA TYR A 67 14.62 -13.68 2.54
C TYR A 67 15.71 -14.43 3.32
N ARG A 68 16.85 -14.77 2.70
CA ARG A 68 17.94 -15.49 3.36
C ARG A 68 18.89 -14.53 4.12
N THR A 69 18.31 -13.58 4.84
CA THR A 69 19.05 -12.57 5.61
C THR A 69 18.88 -12.79 7.12
N TYR A 70 19.92 -12.53 7.91
CA TYR A 70 19.91 -12.82 9.35
C TYR A 70 18.82 -12.08 10.12
N TYR A 71 18.52 -10.83 9.72
CA TYR A 71 17.46 -9.99 10.31
C TYR A 71 16.25 -9.83 9.37
N SER A 72 15.86 -10.88 8.65
CA SER A 72 14.72 -10.82 7.73
C SER A 72 13.40 -10.64 8.49
N CYS A 73 12.62 -9.63 8.11
CA CYS A 73 11.27 -9.39 8.60
C CYS A 73 10.41 -8.71 7.51
N GLY A 74 9.10 -8.62 7.75
CA GLY A 74 8.10 -8.07 6.82
C GLY A 74 8.58 -6.88 5.97
N TYR A 75 9.05 -5.83 6.64
CA TYR A 75 9.44 -4.59 5.96
C TYR A 75 10.86 -4.60 5.38
N THR A 76 11.78 -5.45 5.86
CA THR A 76 13.14 -5.52 5.31
C THR A 76 13.16 -6.29 4.00
N TYR A 77 12.58 -7.49 3.95
CA TYR A 77 12.55 -8.24 2.69
C TYR A 77 11.72 -7.52 1.63
N GLU A 78 10.57 -6.92 1.99
CA GLU A 78 9.71 -6.23 1.01
C GLU A 78 10.45 -5.05 0.37
N ARG A 79 11.29 -4.35 1.14
CA ARG A 79 12.15 -3.28 0.62
C ARG A 79 13.28 -3.81 -0.26
N LEU A 80 13.98 -4.87 0.15
CA LEU A 80 15.08 -5.46 -0.63
C LEU A 80 14.58 -6.08 -1.95
N VAL A 81 13.42 -6.75 -1.94
CA VAL A 81 12.74 -7.24 -3.14
C VAL A 81 12.44 -6.09 -4.10
N ASN A 82 11.92 -4.96 -3.60
CA ASN A 82 11.65 -3.79 -4.42
C ASN A 82 12.93 -3.20 -5.04
N LEU A 83 14.05 -3.18 -4.30
CA LEU A 83 15.34 -2.72 -4.81
C LEU A 83 15.86 -3.62 -5.92
N GLN A 84 15.87 -4.94 -5.70
CA GLN A 84 16.29 -5.90 -6.71
C GLN A 84 15.47 -5.81 -7.98
N ARG A 85 14.14 -5.73 -7.84
CA ARG A 85 13.22 -5.56 -8.96
C ARG A 85 13.63 -4.36 -9.85
N THR A 86 13.92 -3.22 -9.23
CA THR A 86 14.34 -2.00 -9.92
C THR A 86 15.67 -2.17 -10.67
N ILE A 87 16.60 -2.96 -10.11
CA ILE A 87 17.89 -3.24 -10.76
C ILE A 87 17.72 -4.16 -11.96
N LEU A 88 16.96 -5.25 -11.78
CA LEU A 88 16.78 -6.32 -12.78
C LEU A 88 16.13 -5.83 -14.08
N GLY A 89 15.27 -4.81 -14.01
CA GLY A 89 14.72 -4.23 -15.22
C GLY A 89 13.53 -3.32 -14.98
N ARG A 90 12.98 -2.82 -16.09
CA ARG A 90 11.72 -2.07 -16.07
C ARG A 90 10.59 -3.04 -15.71
N THR A 91 9.77 -2.63 -14.77
CA THR A 91 8.51 -3.31 -14.45
C THR A 91 7.33 -2.55 -15.03
N GLU A 92 6.34 -3.32 -15.45
CA GLU A 92 5.06 -2.81 -15.91
C GLU A 92 4.00 -3.08 -14.85
N ILE A 93 3.04 -2.17 -14.76
CA ILE A 93 1.85 -2.36 -13.94
C ILE A 93 0.85 -3.11 -14.80
N ILE A 94 0.71 -4.41 -14.54
CA ILE A 94 -0.34 -5.21 -15.19
C ILE A 94 -1.63 -4.95 -14.42
N GLU A 95 -2.31 -3.91 -14.86
CA GLU A 95 -3.56 -3.42 -14.32
C GLU A 95 -4.62 -4.52 -14.19
N SER A 96 -4.59 -5.55 -15.05
CA SER A 96 -5.51 -6.69 -14.97
C SER A 96 -5.24 -7.71 -13.87
N LEU A 97 -4.03 -7.72 -13.32
CA LEU A 97 -3.71 -8.50 -12.11
C LEU A 97 -4.03 -7.70 -10.84
N LEU A 98 -4.25 -6.39 -10.96
CA LEU A 98 -4.75 -5.56 -9.88
C LEU A 98 -6.26 -5.73 -9.78
N TRP A 99 -6.71 -6.71 -9.00
CA TRP A 99 -8.14 -6.94 -8.78
C TRP A 99 -8.66 -6.18 -7.56
N MET A 100 -9.63 -6.74 -6.84
CA MET A 100 -10.29 -6.08 -5.73
C MET A 100 -9.66 -6.40 -4.38
N ARG A 101 -9.60 -5.41 -3.49
CA ARG A 101 -9.14 -5.60 -2.11
C ARG A 101 -10.21 -5.17 -1.11
N SER A 102 -10.65 -6.11 -0.28
CA SER A 102 -11.52 -5.77 0.86
C SER A 102 -10.76 -4.88 1.84
N MET A 103 -11.41 -3.78 2.23
CA MET A 103 -10.97 -2.89 3.31
C MET A 103 -11.69 -3.19 4.64
N GLU A 104 -12.56 -4.19 4.65
CA GLU A 104 -13.28 -4.64 5.86
C GLU A 104 -12.41 -5.51 6.74
N ASN A 105 -11.47 -6.22 6.12
CA ASN A 105 -10.44 -6.93 6.84
C ASN A 105 -9.48 -5.89 7.41
N PRO A 106 -9.32 -5.78 8.75
CA PRO A 106 -8.16 -5.09 9.28
C PRO A 106 -6.92 -5.68 8.57
N PRO A 107 -5.90 -4.87 8.22
CA PRO A 107 -4.66 -5.43 7.70
C PRO A 107 -4.28 -6.54 8.66
N ILE A 108 -4.09 -7.78 8.14
CA ILE A 108 -3.86 -8.97 8.96
C ILE A 108 -2.86 -8.57 10.04
N SER A 109 -3.37 -8.34 11.24
CA SER A 109 -2.57 -8.10 12.43
C SER A 109 -2.35 -9.47 12.98
N ASP A 110 -1.67 -10.29 12.19
CA ASP A 110 -1.31 -11.60 12.64
C ASP A 110 -0.34 -11.35 13.79
N GLU A 111 -0.65 -11.91 14.96
CA GLU A 111 0.31 -11.98 16.07
C GLU A 111 1.61 -12.69 15.62
N SER A 112 1.54 -13.45 14.51
CA SER A 112 2.67 -14.11 13.85
C SER A 112 3.54 -13.19 12.96
N VAL A 113 3.10 -11.96 12.65
CA VAL A 113 3.98 -10.90 12.12
C VAL A 113 4.07 -9.83 13.18
N PRO A 114 4.86 -10.04 14.23
CA PRO A 114 4.90 -9.11 15.33
C PRO A 114 5.47 -7.81 14.78
N ARG A 115 4.61 -6.79 14.63
CA ARG A 115 5.04 -5.41 14.80
C ARG A 115 5.41 -5.29 16.27
N LEU A 116 6.55 -5.87 16.65
CA LEU A 116 7.07 -5.91 18.02
C LEU A 116 6.84 -4.51 18.62
N ALA A 117 5.88 -4.40 19.53
CA ALA A 117 5.54 -3.15 20.23
C ALA A 117 5.25 -1.91 19.34
N GLY A 118 4.66 -2.07 18.15
CA GLY A 118 4.36 -0.91 17.29
C GLY A 118 5.58 -0.32 16.57
N ARG A 119 6.66 -1.10 16.44
CA ARG A 119 7.85 -0.72 15.67
C ARG A 119 7.58 -0.87 14.17
N ASP A 120 7.30 0.25 13.51
CA ASP A 120 7.32 0.41 12.06
C ASP A 120 8.76 0.54 11.53
N PHE A 121 8.94 0.55 10.20
CA PHE A 121 10.26 0.67 9.59
C PHE A 121 11.05 1.89 10.09
N VAL A 122 10.39 3.02 10.34
CA VAL A 122 11.07 4.27 10.79
C VAL A 122 11.57 4.10 12.22
N SER A 123 10.72 3.63 13.13
CA SER A 123 11.10 3.39 14.52
C SER A 123 12.18 2.31 14.64
N TRP A 124 12.12 1.23 13.86
CA TRP A 124 13.20 0.25 13.80
C TRP A 124 14.52 0.86 13.28
N ALA A 125 14.48 1.60 12.17
CA ALA A 125 15.69 2.15 11.55
C ALA A 125 16.33 3.31 12.35
N THR A 126 15.62 3.91 13.31
CA THR A 126 16.08 5.08 14.07
C THR A 126 16.33 4.81 15.55
N ASP A 127 15.90 3.66 16.07
CA ASP A 127 16.13 3.25 17.45
C ASP A 127 17.58 2.75 17.59
N PRO A 128 18.42 3.37 18.45
CA PRO A 128 19.82 2.97 18.65
C PRO A 128 20.00 1.48 19.02
N GLN A 129 18.98 0.86 19.64
CA GLN A 129 18.99 -0.56 19.97
C GLN A 129 19.18 -1.44 18.73
N PHE A 130 18.68 -1.03 17.56
CA PHE A 130 18.74 -1.80 16.31
C PHE A 130 19.79 -1.29 15.33
N ALA A 131 20.70 -0.41 15.75
CA ALA A 131 21.75 0.11 14.88
C ALA A 131 22.55 -1.01 14.17
N PRO A 132 22.93 -2.13 14.82
CA PRO A 132 23.60 -3.23 14.13
C PRO A 132 22.74 -3.90 13.04
N GLU A 133 21.44 -4.08 13.30
CA GLU A 133 20.51 -4.68 12.33
C GLU A 133 20.31 -3.77 11.12
N PHE A 134 20.18 -2.46 11.38
CA PHE A 134 20.03 -1.48 10.31
C PHE A 134 21.30 -1.38 9.46
N LEU A 135 22.49 -1.43 10.07
CA LEU A 135 23.75 -1.50 9.33
C LEU A 135 23.85 -2.76 8.46
N TYR A 136 23.40 -3.91 8.97
CA TYR A 136 23.33 -5.14 8.20
C TYR A 136 22.37 -5.01 7.01
N PHE A 137 21.20 -4.40 7.20
CA PHE A 137 20.26 -4.11 6.12
C PHE A 137 20.85 -3.18 5.05
N ARG A 138 21.60 -2.15 5.47
CA ARG A 138 22.32 -1.25 4.55
C ARG A 138 23.38 -2.00 3.74
N ASP A 139 24.14 -2.89 4.38
CA ASP A 139 25.13 -3.73 3.70
C ASP A 139 24.48 -4.67 2.67
N ALA A 140 23.34 -5.28 3.01
CA ALA A 140 22.57 -6.08 2.06
C ALA A 140 22.09 -5.26 0.85
N ALA A 141 21.56 -4.06 1.09
CA ALA A 141 21.15 -3.14 0.02
C ALA A 141 22.34 -2.70 -0.85
N ARG A 142 23.47 -2.41 -0.22
CA ARG A 142 24.72 -2.05 -0.89
C ARG A 142 25.18 -3.16 -1.83
N LYS A 143 25.29 -4.39 -1.34
CA LYS A 143 25.68 -5.57 -2.13
C LYS A 143 24.79 -5.77 -3.36
N ILE A 144 23.48 -5.65 -3.17
CA ILE A 144 22.51 -5.72 -4.27
C ILE A 144 22.82 -4.69 -5.36
N ILE A 145 23.18 -3.46 -4.98
CA ILE A 145 23.49 -2.38 -5.94
C ILE A 145 24.89 -2.59 -6.55
N GLU A 146 25.88 -3.05 -5.79
CA GLU A 146 27.24 -3.37 -6.29
C GLU A 146 27.17 -4.44 -7.39
N GLU A 147 26.41 -5.50 -7.17
CA GLU A 147 26.22 -6.59 -8.14
C GLU A 147 25.56 -6.14 -9.46
N SER A 148 25.04 -4.92 -9.53
CA SER A 148 24.50 -4.34 -10.76
C SER A 148 25.57 -3.75 -11.69
N GLY A 149 26.84 -3.73 -11.26
CA GLY A 149 27.97 -3.22 -12.03
C GLY A 149 28.10 -1.69 -12.04
N LEU A 150 27.42 -0.99 -11.14
CA LEU A 150 27.54 0.45 -11.00
C LEU A 150 28.89 0.85 -10.35
N PRO A 151 29.44 2.03 -10.68
CA PRO A 151 30.61 2.55 -9.99
C PRO A 151 30.35 2.75 -8.49
N GLU A 152 31.38 2.56 -7.68
CA GLU A 152 31.34 2.70 -6.21
C GLU A 152 30.69 4.02 -5.73
N SER A 153 30.94 5.13 -6.43
CA SER A 153 30.34 6.42 -6.11
C SER A 153 28.81 6.42 -6.27
N GLN A 154 28.28 5.71 -7.27
CA GLN A 154 26.83 5.56 -7.49
C GLN A 154 26.23 4.53 -6.54
N VAL A 155 26.95 3.45 -6.24
CA VAL A 155 26.55 2.45 -5.24
C VAL A 155 26.25 3.14 -3.92
N LYS A 156 27.21 3.92 -3.40
CA LYS A 156 27.05 4.65 -2.14
C LYS A 156 25.86 5.61 -2.19
N LEU A 157 25.72 6.38 -3.28
CA LEU A 157 24.61 7.31 -3.47
C LEU A 157 23.25 6.61 -3.42
N PHE A 158 23.07 5.51 -4.15
CA PHE A 158 21.78 4.82 -4.23
C PHE A 158 21.47 4.03 -2.97
N GLU A 159 22.47 3.47 -2.29
CA GLU A 159 22.31 2.87 -0.97
C GLU A 159 21.79 3.90 0.03
N GLU A 160 22.44 5.08 0.12
CA GLU A 160 22.02 6.13 1.05
C GLU A 160 20.59 6.61 0.75
N ARG A 161 20.23 6.77 -0.53
CA ARG A 161 18.86 7.10 -0.95
C ARG A 161 17.85 6.03 -0.60
N PHE A 162 18.19 4.75 -0.78
CA PHE A 162 17.32 3.63 -0.48
C PHE A 162 17.05 3.50 1.03
N SER A 163 18.13 3.53 1.82
CA SER A 163 18.10 3.34 3.26
C SER A 163 17.62 4.62 3.96
N LEU A 164 18.44 5.67 3.98
CA LEU A 164 18.18 6.90 4.73
C LEU A 164 17.09 7.74 4.07
N GLY A 165 17.16 7.92 2.75
CA GLY A 165 16.10 8.61 2.01
C GLY A 165 14.75 7.90 2.14
N GLY A 166 14.78 6.56 2.21
CA GLY A 166 13.59 5.74 2.45
C GLY A 166 12.99 5.93 3.84
N VAL A 167 13.81 6.14 4.88
CA VAL A 167 13.36 6.49 6.24
C VAL A 167 12.74 7.87 6.24
N GLU A 168 13.44 8.87 5.70
CA GLU A 168 12.99 10.27 5.75
C GLU A 168 11.68 10.49 4.98
N ARG A 169 11.54 9.86 3.82
CA ARG A 169 10.28 9.88 3.07
C ARG A 169 9.12 9.31 3.87
N GLN A 170 9.33 8.16 4.54
CA GLN A 170 8.29 7.51 5.33
C GLN A 170 7.93 8.35 6.56
N ARG A 171 8.92 8.92 7.24
CA ARG A 171 8.73 9.88 8.34
C ARG A 171 7.92 11.09 7.90
N THR A 172 8.29 11.70 6.76
CA THR A 172 7.56 12.84 6.18
C THR A 172 6.11 12.47 5.84
N LYS A 173 5.88 11.27 5.28
CA LYS A 173 4.53 10.76 4.99
C LYS A 173 3.70 10.61 6.27
N GLU A 174 4.27 10.05 7.33
CA GLU A 174 3.60 9.89 8.63
C GLU A 174 3.31 11.24 9.29
N LEU A 175 4.26 12.18 9.26
CA LEU A 175 4.07 13.54 9.75
C LEU A 175 2.96 14.27 8.98
N ARG A 176 2.93 14.16 7.66
CA ARG A 176 1.85 14.73 6.82
C ARG A 176 0.49 14.11 7.16
N ASN A 177 0.43 12.80 7.40
CA ASN A 177 -0.79 12.13 7.83
C ASN A 177 -1.24 12.58 9.22
N LYS A 178 -0.30 12.78 10.16
CA LYS A 178 -0.57 13.29 11.53
C LYS A 178 -0.98 14.78 11.54
N ARG A 179 -0.43 15.61 10.65
CA ARG A 179 -0.69 17.06 10.54
C ARG A 179 -2.00 17.41 9.84
N ARG A 180 -2.69 16.46 9.20
CA ARG A 180 -4.07 16.67 8.74
C ARG A 180 -4.95 16.87 9.97
N ILE A 181 -5.21 18.12 10.34
CA ILE A 181 -6.09 18.56 11.45
C ILE A 181 -7.46 17.87 11.38
N SER A 182 -7.94 17.59 10.16
CA SER A 182 -9.11 16.74 9.91
C SER A 182 -9.08 15.41 10.66
N SER A 183 -7.92 14.76 10.87
CA SER A 183 -7.83 13.47 11.57
C SER A 183 -8.13 13.57 13.07
N LYS A 184 -7.70 14.65 13.75
CA LYS A 184 -7.95 14.88 15.18
C LYS A 184 -9.41 15.31 15.42
N VAL A 185 -9.92 16.22 14.60
CA VAL A 185 -11.33 16.64 14.63
C VAL A 185 -12.25 15.46 14.26
N ARG A 186 -11.89 14.65 13.26
CA ARG A 186 -12.56 13.40 12.89
C ARG A 186 -12.63 12.41 14.04
N HIS A 187 -11.53 12.21 14.78
CA HIS A 187 -11.52 11.27 15.89
C HIS A 187 -12.41 11.75 17.04
N LEU A 188 -12.42 13.06 17.32
CA LEU A 188 -13.33 13.65 18.30
C LEU A 188 -14.80 13.54 17.86
N VAL A 189 -15.13 13.96 16.64
CA VAL A 189 -16.50 13.92 16.12
C VAL A 189 -17.02 12.48 16.05
N LEU A 190 -16.22 11.51 15.58
CA LEU A 190 -16.65 10.10 15.55
C LEU A 190 -16.76 9.47 16.94
N ARG A 191 -15.94 9.90 17.91
CA ARG A 191 -15.95 9.37 19.29
C ARG A 191 -17.11 9.93 20.12
N PHE A 192 -17.49 11.17 19.89
CA PHE A 192 -18.54 11.86 20.66
C PHE A 192 -19.90 11.95 19.95
N SER A 193 -19.99 11.63 18.65
CA SER A 193 -21.28 11.56 17.97
C SER A 193 -22.06 10.32 18.41
N PRO A 194 -23.32 10.46 18.85
CA PRO A 194 -24.19 9.30 19.05
C PRO A 194 -24.24 8.45 17.78
N LYS A 195 -24.12 7.13 17.91
CA LYS A 195 -24.05 6.20 16.76
C LYS A 195 -25.20 6.40 15.77
N GLY A 196 -26.41 6.73 16.27
CA GLY A 196 -27.58 7.05 15.44
C GLY A 196 -27.44 8.32 14.61
N VAL A 197 -26.87 9.39 15.17
CA VAL A 197 -26.64 10.67 14.47
C VAL A 197 -25.55 10.52 13.43
N SER A 198 -24.45 9.83 13.77
CA SER A 198 -23.38 9.53 12.81
C SER A 198 -23.89 8.66 11.65
N ALA A 199 -24.74 7.67 11.93
CA ALA A 199 -25.37 6.85 10.90
C ALA A 199 -26.34 7.65 10.02
N LEU A 200 -27.14 8.53 10.61
CA LEU A 200 -28.07 9.37 9.86
C LEU A 200 -27.34 10.38 8.97
N ALA A 201 -26.28 11.01 9.49
CA ALA A 201 -25.42 11.92 8.75
C ALA A 201 -24.74 11.22 7.56
N LYS A 202 -24.19 10.01 7.78
CA LYS A 202 -23.60 9.20 6.69
C LYS A 202 -24.62 8.76 5.63
N ARG A 203 -25.90 8.62 6.00
CA ARG A 203 -26.98 8.21 5.08
C ARG A 203 -27.54 9.36 4.25
N ARG A 204 -27.52 10.58 4.77
CA ARG A 204 -28.20 11.73 4.15
C ARG A 204 -27.27 12.82 3.61
N LEU A 205 -26.01 12.86 4.05
CA LEU A 205 -25.07 13.86 3.55
C LEU A 205 -24.42 13.38 2.24
N PRO A 206 -24.32 14.26 1.23
CA PRO A 206 -23.54 13.99 0.03
C PRO A 206 -22.12 13.54 0.36
N ASN A 207 -21.62 12.60 -0.44
CA ASN A 207 -20.25 12.04 -0.34
C ASN A 207 -19.17 13.13 -0.25
N ALA A 208 -19.38 14.27 -0.93
CA ALA A 208 -18.49 15.44 -0.88
C ALA A 208 -18.34 16.05 0.53
N LEU A 209 -19.41 16.12 1.32
CA LEU A 209 -19.38 16.61 2.70
C LEU A 209 -18.80 15.55 3.66
N LEU A 210 -18.98 14.27 3.33
CA LEU A 210 -18.40 13.16 4.08
C LEU A 210 -16.89 13.00 3.86
N LYS A 211 -16.29 13.62 2.83
CA LYS A 211 -14.83 13.67 2.64
C LYS A 211 -14.10 14.25 3.87
N PHE A 212 -14.70 15.22 4.56
CA PHE A 212 -14.17 15.79 5.81
C PHE A 212 -14.10 14.77 6.96
N SER A 213 -15.01 13.78 6.97
CA SER A 213 -15.01 12.66 7.93
C SER A 213 -14.01 11.54 7.59
N GLY A 214 -13.24 11.70 6.50
CA GLY A 214 -12.33 10.68 5.97
C GLY A 214 -13.04 9.49 5.32
N TRP A 215 -14.32 9.65 4.99
CA TRP A 215 -15.08 8.69 4.21
C TRP A 215 -14.69 8.87 2.72
N GLN A 216 -14.25 7.79 2.09
CA GLN A 216 -13.60 7.81 0.76
C GLN A 216 -14.19 6.78 -0.21
N GLY A 217 -15.38 6.25 0.09
CA GLY A 217 -16.09 5.30 -0.75
C GLY A 217 -17.05 6.00 -1.71
N HIS A 218 -17.33 5.37 -2.84
CA HIS A 218 -18.30 5.78 -3.86
C HIS A 218 -19.25 4.61 -4.11
N GLU A 219 -20.47 4.88 -4.58
CA GLU A 219 -21.37 3.81 -4.99
C GLU A 219 -20.86 3.13 -6.28
N LEU A 220 -21.43 1.98 -6.60
CA LEU A 220 -20.96 1.16 -7.73
C LEU A 220 -21.08 1.93 -9.05
N GLU A 221 -22.23 2.57 -9.26
CA GLU A 221 -22.56 3.34 -10.45
C GLU A 221 -21.60 4.53 -10.62
N ASP A 222 -21.45 5.36 -9.58
CA ASP A 222 -20.47 6.46 -9.54
C ASP A 222 -19.06 5.97 -9.90
N THR A 223 -18.68 4.80 -9.38
CA THR A 223 -17.34 4.24 -9.63
C THR A 223 -17.20 3.76 -11.06
N CYS A 224 -18.24 3.13 -11.64
CA CYS A 224 -18.25 2.72 -13.04
C CYS A 224 -18.15 3.93 -13.98
N GLU A 225 -18.87 5.02 -13.69
CA GLU A 225 -18.77 6.28 -14.43
C GLU A 225 -17.37 6.87 -14.35
N LEU A 226 -16.77 6.91 -13.16
CA LEU A 226 -15.39 7.36 -12.97
C LEU A 226 -14.39 6.50 -13.75
N LEU A 227 -14.51 5.17 -13.70
CA LEU A 227 -13.63 4.26 -14.43
C LEU A 227 -13.75 4.46 -15.94
N ASN A 228 -14.99 4.60 -16.46
CA ASN A 228 -15.25 4.92 -17.86
C ASN A 228 -14.65 6.27 -18.27
N ALA A 229 -14.86 7.32 -17.48
CA ALA A 229 -14.28 8.65 -17.73
C ALA A 229 -12.75 8.66 -17.73
N HIS A 230 -12.12 7.63 -17.15
CA HIS A 230 -10.67 7.48 -17.10
C HIS A 230 -10.13 6.46 -18.12
N GLY A 231 -11.00 5.83 -18.92
CA GLY A 231 -10.58 4.78 -19.86
C GLY A 231 -10.09 3.50 -19.19
N THR A 232 -10.41 3.29 -17.91
CA THR A 232 -10.02 2.08 -17.18
C THR A 232 -10.94 0.93 -17.56
N ALA A 233 -10.39 -0.19 -18.01
CA ALA A 233 -11.18 -1.38 -18.34
C ALA A 233 -11.75 -2.06 -17.07
N PHE A 234 -13.04 -2.35 -17.05
CA PHE A 234 -13.70 -3.11 -15.98
C PHE A 234 -14.86 -3.94 -16.53
N GLU A 235 -15.29 -4.94 -15.77
CA GLU A 235 -16.46 -5.74 -16.07
C GLU A 235 -17.51 -5.50 -14.99
N LYS A 236 -18.63 -4.87 -15.37
CA LYS A 236 -19.66 -4.44 -14.42
C LYS A 236 -20.28 -5.62 -13.69
N ASP A 237 -20.56 -6.71 -14.39
CA ASP A 237 -21.17 -7.92 -13.85
C ASP A 237 -20.33 -8.56 -12.74
N GLU A 238 -19.00 -8.54 -12.88
CA GLU A 238 -18.10 -9.00 -11.83
C GLU A 238 -18.16 -8.09 -10.59
N LEU A 239 -18.24 -6.77 -10.76
CA LEU A 239 -18.38 -5.81 -9.64
C LEU A 239 -19.73 -5.96 -8.93
N GLU A 240 -20.81 -6.15 -9.68
CA GLU A 240 -22.15 -6.44 -9.15
C GLU A 240 -22.17 -7.77 -8.38
N ARG A 241 -21.46 -8.78 -8.87
CA ARG A 241 -21.31 -10.06 -8.16
C ARG A 241 -20.58 -9.89 -6.84
N VAL A 242 -19.51 -9.09 -6.79
CA VAL A 242 -18.79 -8.77 -5.55
C VAL A 242 -19.71 -8.00 -4.60
N GLN A 243 -20.44 -7.00 -5.09
CA GLN A 243 -21.43 -6.26 -4.30
C GLN A 243 -22.45 -7.20 -3.65
N TYR A 244 -23.05 -8.09 -4.45
CA TYR A 244 -24.04 -9.05 -3.97
C TYR A 244 -23.47 -9.93 -2.84
N LEU A 245 -22.27 -10.50 -3.06
CA LEU A 245 -21.62 -11.38 -2.08
C LEU A 245 -21.26 -10.64 -0.80
N SER A 246 -20.68 -9.44 -0.91
CA SER A 246 -20.32 -8.61 0.25
C SER A 246 -21.54 -8.21 1.08
N LEU A 247 -22.63 -7.77 0.44
CA LEU A 247 -23.87 -7.41 1.14
C LEU A 247 -24.53 -8.62 1.78
N LYS A 248 -24.50 -9.79 1.12
CA LYS A 248 -25.00 -11.05 1.69
C LYS A 248 -24.22 -11.44 2.95
N LEU A 249 -22.90 -11.35 2.90
CA LEU A 249 -22.03 -11.64 4.04
C LEU A 249 -22.26 -10.68 5.21
N ASP A 250 -22.32 -9.37 4.97
CA ASP A 250 -22.60 -8.37 6.01
C ASP A 250 -23.96 -8.62 6.70
N ARG A 251 -25.00 -8.98 5.93
CA ARG A 251 -26.31 -9.37 6.51
C ARG A 251 -26.20 -10.60 7.42
N GLN A 252 -25.45 -11.62 7.01
CA GLN A 252 -25.23 -12.81 7.82
C GLN A 252 -24.46 -12.49 9.11
N ILE A 253 -23.41 -11.67 9.03
CA ILE A 253 -22.64 -11.24 10.20
C ILE A 253 -23.53 -10.45 11.17
N ARG A 254 -24.30 -9.48 10.68
CA ARG A 254 -25.23 -8.70 11.53
C ARG A 254 -26.29 -9.56 12.19
N LYS A 255 -26.80 -10.58 11.49
CA LYS A 255 -27.78 -11.52 12.03
C LYS A 255 -27.16 -12.30 13.20
N ARG A 256 -25.98 -12.91 13.00
CA ARG A 256 -25.25 -13.63 14.05
C ARG A 256 -24.96 -12.75 15.28
N LEU A 257 -24.51 -11.51 15.07
CA LEU A 257 -24.24 -10.59 16.17
C LEU A 257 -25.47 -10.22 16.99
N LYS A 258 -26.66 -10.18 16.38
CA LYS A 258 -27.92 -9.95 17.11
C LYS A 258 -28.32 -11.18 17.92
N GLU A 259 -28.14 -12.36 17.36
CA GLU A 259 -28.44 -13.64 18.02
C GLU A 259 -27.49 -13.88 19.21
N SER A 260 -26.22 -13.47 19.14
CA SER A 260 -25.27 -13.58 20.25
C SER A 260 -25.41 -12.53 21.35
N ALA A 261 -26.25 -11.50 21.14
CA ALA A 261 -26.49 -10.42 22.11
C ALA A 261 -27.81 -10.59 22.88
N GLN A 262 -28.56 -11.65 22.59
CA GLN A 262 -29.76 -12.09 23.30
C GLN A 262 -29.42 -13.23 24.26
#